data_AF-A0A9E3WLZ9-F1
#
_entry.id   AF-A0A9E3WLZ9-F1
#
_cell.length_a   1.000
_cell.length_b   1.000
_cell.length_c   1.000
_cell.angle_alpha   90.00
_cell.angle_beta   90.00
_cell.angle_gamma   90.00
#
_symmetry.space_group_name_H-M   'P 1'
#
loop_
_entity.id
_entity.type
_entity.pdbx_description
1 polymer ?
#
loop_
_entity_poly.entity_id
_entity_poly.type
_entity_poly.pdbx_seq_one_letter_code
_entity_poly.pdbx_strand_id
1 'polypeptide(L)'
;MRRWIAILSSCVLLTITSFTSAESPPDLSLLARSRWAQFQIVFGRIEVANIHSSQNRTATSGGESSLLERLTISGDTDIPSVRYERILPDETVAINVINGFRVEIDRQCNASQEAAPVSFRQTSGAHVVLRIGADKNLQSYRAPSLWHLILAEPEACETHLLPLLNLMQPSWQFDRLVANATDELIREAASSDFELRHTTRKLITRLKSSDFTARQQAEVELCSLGVGILPHLDRLSETELTREQQRRIETVRHRLRGREADSPERLALWLVEDEHVWLSMLGHEELAVRRFAATHLTKRYTKSLDFDPHGTPSERQQQVARIRADVLLR
;
A
#
# COMPACT_ATOMS: atom_id res chain seq x y z
N MET A 1 66.93 -10.21 -29.58
CA MET A 1 66.06 -9.60 -28.54
C MET A 1 64.96 -8.78 -29.21
N ARG A 2 63.74 -9.31 -29.33
CA ARG A 2 62.54 -8.54 -29.67
C ARG A 2 61.34 -9.17 -28.97
N ARG A 3 60.83 -8.48 -27.95
CA ARG A 3 59.61 -8.86 -27.21
C ARG A 3 58.41 -8.27 -27.96
N TRP A 4 57.45 -9.12 -28.33
CA TRP A 4 56.13 -8.70 -28.78
C TRP A 4 55.21 -8.63 -27.56
N ILE A 5 54.55 -7.49 -27.36
CA ILE A 5 53.50 -7.28 -26.35
C ILE A 5 52.17 -7.54 -27.05
N ALA A 6 51.42 -8.54 -26.58
CA ALA A 6 50.05 -8.78 -27.00
C ALA A 6 49.10 -8.01 -26.08
N ILE A 7 48.32 -7.09 -26.63
CA ILE A 7 47.25 -6.36 -25.95
C ILE A 7 45.98 -7.22 -26.04
N LEU A 8 45.51 -7.73 -24.91
CA LEU A 8 44.21 -8.41 -24.78
C LEU A 8 43.10 -7.36 -24.72
N SER A 9 42.37 -7.21 -25.82
CA SER A 9 41.16 -6.40 -25.90
C SER A 9 39.99 -7.18 -25.31
N SER A 10 39.47 -6.75 -24.16
CA SER A 10 38.25 -7.31 -23.56
C SER A 10 37.02 -6.81 -24.32
N CYS A 11 36.41 -7.69 -25.12
CA CYS A 11 35.08 -7.48 -25.66
C CYS A 11 34.03 -7.82 -24.59
N VAL A 12 33.33 -6.80 -24.08
CA VAL A 12 32.11 -6.97 -23.28
C VAL A 12 30.98 -7.33 -24.24
N LEU A 13 30.59 -8.62 -24.26
CA LEU A 13 29.44 -9.12 -25.01
C LEU A 13 28.15 -8.84 -24.22
N LEU A 14 27.37 -7.84 -24.65
CA LEU A 14 25.96 -7.68 -24.29
C LEU A 14 25.15 -8.75 -25.00
N THR A 15 24.79 -9.82 -24.31
CA THR A 15 23.92 -10.88 -24.83
C THR A 15 22.45 -10.43 -24.82
N ILE A 16 21.95 -9.99 -25.97
CA ILE A 16 20.51 -9.80 -26.20
C ILE A 16 19.91 -11.20 -26.44
N THR A 17 19.37 -11.81 -25.38
CA THR A 17 18.65 -13.08 -25.51
C THR A 17 17.24 -12.81 -26.03
N SER A 18 17.04 -13.09 -27.31
CA SER A 18 15.70 -13.11 -27.91
C SER A 18 15.03 -14.43 -27.52
N PHE A 19 14.15 -14.40 -26.53
CA PHE A 19 13.32 -15.55 -26.18
C PHE A 19 12.12 -15.61 -27.13
N THR A 20 12.13 -16.55 -28.07
CA THR A 20 10.91 -17.03 -28.74
C THR A 20 10.15 -17.90 -27.74
N SER A 21 9.20 -17.28 -27.04
CA SER A 21 8.36 -17.94 -26.05
C SER A 21 7.28 -18.78 -26.75
N ALA A 22 7.12 -20.04 -26.33
CA ALA A 22 5.91 -20.81 -26.60
C ALA A 22 4.70 -20.01 -26.11
N GLU A 23 3.62 -19.96 -26.92
CA GLU A 23 2.39 -19.20 -26.66
C GLU A 23 1.90 -19.41 -25.22
N SER A 24 2.28 -18.47 -24.36
CA SER A 24 1.72 -18.32 -23.04
C SER A 24 0.34 -17.69 -23.21
N PRO A 25 -0.64 -18.01 -22.34
CA PRO A 25 -1.99 -17.46 -22.45
C PRO A 25 -1.93 -15.93 -22.52
N PRO A 26 -2.67 -15.31 -23.46
CA PRO A 26 -2.55 -13.89 -23.81
C PRO A 26 -2.96 -12.90 -22.70
N ASP A 27 -3.45 -13.37 -21.55
CA ASP A 27 -4.06 -12.51 -20.52
C ASP A 27 -3.07 -11.97 -19.47
N LEU A 28 -1.85 -12.50 -19.39
CA LEU A 28 -0.86 -12.06 -18.40
C LEU A 28 0.12 -11.04 -18.97
N SER A 29 0.30 -9.93 -18.26
CA SER A 29 1.33 -8.93 -18.56
C SER A 29 2.73 -9.55 -18.61
N LEU A 30 3.63 -8.96 -19.41
CA LEU A 30 5.05 -9.31 -19.38
C LEU A 30 5.64 -9.21 -17.97
N LEU A 31 5.18 -8.23 -17.18
CA LEU A 31 5.57 -8.05 -15.78
C LEU A 31 5.27 -9.30 -14.95
N ALA A 32 4.01 -9.76 -14.93
CA ALA A 32 3.58 -10.92 -14.17
C ALA A 32 4.18 -12.23 -14.72
N ARG A 33 4.24 -12.37 -16.05
CA ARG A 33 4.70 -13.61 -16.72
C ARG A 33 6.20 -13.83 -16.60
N SER A 34 7.00 -12.76 -16.63
CA SER A 34 8.47 -12.88 -16.54
C SER A 34 8.94 -13.44 -15.19
N ARG A 35 8.18 -13.18 -14.12
CA ARG A 35 8.54 -13.44 -12.71
C ARG A 35 9.90 -12.85 -12.31
N TRP A 36 10.42 -11.88 -13.06
CA TRP A 36 11.74 -11.33 -12.76
C TRP A 36 11.75 -10.52 -11.46
N ALA A 37 10.62 -9.93 -11.10
CA ALA A 37 10.36 -9.30 -9.81
C ALA A 37 9.12 -9.92 -9.17
N GLN A 38 9.18 -10.10 -7.85
CA GLN A 38 8.03 -10.48 -7.04
C GLN A 38 7.56 -9.26 -6.25
N PHE A 39 6.29 -8.89 -6.41
CA PHE A 39 5.67 -7.82 -5.64
C PHE A 39 4.89 -8.39 -4.47
N GLN A 40 4.87 -7.64 -3.38
CA GLN A 40 4.03 -7.90 -2.22
C GLN A 40 3.48 -6.58 -1.68
N ILE A 41 2.48 -6.69 -0.81
CA ILE A 41 1.93 -5.56 -0.08
C ILE A 41 2.28 -5.76 1.39
N VAL A 42 2.88 -4.76 2.02
CA VAL A 42 3.31 -4.78 3.43
C VAL A 42 2.75 -3.52 4.09
N PHE A 43 1.83 -3.66 5.05
CA PHE A 43 1.07 -2.56 5.66
C PHE A 43 0.45 -1.61 4.62
N GLY A 44 -0.12 -2.18 3.56
CA GLY A 44 -0.71 -1.42 2.46
C GLY A 44 0.30 -0.62 1.64
N ARG A 45 1.58 -1.01 1.67
CA ARG A 45 2.61 -0.47 0.79
C ARG A 45 3.04 -1.53 -0.20
N ILE A 46 3.07 -1.17 -1.48
CA ILE A 46 3.57 -2.04 -2.54
C ILE A 46 5.10 -2.03 -2.48
N GLU A 47 5.71 -3.21 -2.42
CA GLU A 47 7.16 -3.39 -2.34
C GLU A 47 7.65 -4.50 -3.27
N VAL A 48 8.90 -4.42 -3.71
CA VAL A 48 9.57 -5.53 -4.41
C VAL A 48 10.17 -6.48 -3.39
N ALA A 49 9.53 -7.65 -3.21
CA ALA A 49 9.96 -8.68 -2.26
C ALA A 49 11.28 -9.32 -2.68
N ASN A 50 11.43 -9.62 -3.97
CA ASN A 50 12.57 -10.33 -4.52
C ASN A 50 12.79 -9.99 -6.00
N ILE A 51 14.05 -10.06 -6.44
CA ILE A 51 14.45 -10.06 -7.85
C ILE A 51 15.27 -11.30 -8.18
N HIS A 52 14.91 -11.98 -9.26
CA HIS A 52 15.57 -13.22 -9.68
C HIS A 52 16.82 -12.98 -10.54
N SER A 53 17.39 -11.76 -10.50
CA SER A 53 18.57 -11.38 -11.31
C SER A 53 19.37 -10.28 -10.63
N SER A 54 20.68 -10.50 -10.45
CA SER A 54 21.65 -9.49 -10.00
C SER A 54 22.17 -8.59 -11.12
N GLN A 55 21.62 -8.72 -12.33
CA GLN A 55 22.03 -7.95 -13.52
C GLN A 55 20.85 -7.18 -14.10
N ASN A 56 21.17 -6.05 -14.73
CA ASN A 56 20.20 -5.27 -15.50
C ASN A 56 19.65 -6.12 -16.66
N ARG A 57 18.33 -6.22 -16.76
CA ARG A 57 17.63 -6.97 -17.82
C ARG A 57 16.57 -6.12 -18.45
N THR A 58 16.40 -6.25 -19.76
CA THR A 58 15.28 -5.67 -20.49
C THR A 58 14.64 -6.74 -21.35
N ALA A 59 13.33 -6.89 -21.25
CA ALA A 59 12.50 -7.68 -22.16
C ALA A 59 11.54 -6.74 -22.89
N THR A 60 11.26 -7.07 -24.14
CA THR A 60 10.21 -6.42 -24.94
C THR A 60 9.35 -7.54 -25.53
N SER A 61 8.04 -7.36 -25.49
CA SER A 61 7.07 -8.28 -26.09
C SER A 61 6.12 -7.47 -26.96
N GLY A 62 5.75 -8.00 -28.12
CA GLY A 62 4.88 -7.32 -29.07
C GLY A 62 5.60 -6.83 -30.34
N GLY A 63 4.83 -6.73 -31.43
CA GLY A 63 5.28 -6.29 -32.75
C GLY A 63 4.20 -6.46 -33.82
N GLU A 64 4.00 -5.40 -34.60
CA GLU A 64 3.16 -5.20 -35.81
C GLU A 64 1.66 -4.84 -35.72
N SER A 65 0.86 -5.04 -34.65
CA SER A 65 -0.51 -4.43 -34.71
C SER A 65 -1.35 -4.11 -33.46
N SER A 66 -0.96 -4.36 -32.20
CA SER A 66 -1.81 -3.84 -31.10
C SER A 66 -1.15 -3.63 -29.75
N LEU A 67 -0.38 -4.59 -29.26
CA LEU A 67 0.19 -4.54 -27.91
C LEU A 67 1.71 -4.50 -27.97
N LEU A 68 2.31 -3.51 -27.32
CA LEU A 68 3.74 -3.43 -27.05
C LEU A 68 3.97 -3.38 -25.54
N GLU A 69 4.77 -4.28 -25.02
CA GLU A 69 5.17 -4.30 -23.62
C GLU A 69 6.69 -4.22 -23.49
N ARG A 70 7.18 -3.43 -22.54
CA ARG A 70 8.58 -3.32 -22.18
C ARG A 70 8.73 -3.48 -20.67
N LEU A 71 9.65 -4.34 -20.27
CA LEU A 71 10.03 -4.57 -18.88
C LEU A 71 11.53 -4.38 -18.73
N THR A 72 11.94 -3.44 -17.90
CA THR A 72 13.32 -3.22 -17.50
C THR A 72 13.46 -3.41 -16.00
N ILE A 73 14.44 -4.20 -15.58
CA ILE A 73 14.85 -4.31 -14.19
C ILE A 73 16.29 -3.88 -14.11
N SER A 74 16.57 -2.93 -13.23
CA SER A 74 17.93 -2.51 -12.92
C SER A 74 18.27 -2.92 -11.50
N GLY A 75 19.33 -3.72 -11.36
CA GLY A 75 19.86 -4.21 -10.09
C GLY A 75 21.32 -3.83 -10.01
N ASP A 76 21.61 -2.58 -9.63
CA ASP A 76 22.97 -2.10 -9.34
C ASP A 76 23.16 -1.84 -7.83
N THR A 77 22.14 -2.12 -7.01
CA THR A 77 22.15 -1.94 -5.56
C THR A 77 21.35 -3.05 -4.88
N ASP A 78 21.49 -3.19 -3.55
CA ASP A 78 20.70 -4.09 -2.69
C ASP A 78 19.18 -3.93 -2.86
N ILE A 79 18.73 -2.87 -3.55
CA ILE A 79 17.31 -2.56 -3.72
C ILE A 79 16.98 -2.39 -5.21
N PRO A 80 16.21 -3.31 -5.81
CA PRO A 80 15.93 -3.30 -7.23
C PRO A 80 15.03 -2.13 -7.66
N SER A 81 15.18 -1.71 -8.91
CA SER A 81 14.18 -0.87 -9.58
C SER A 81 13.55 -1.62 -10.75
N VAL A 82 12.24 -1.49 -10.89
CA VAL A 82 11.42 -2.13 -11.94
C VAL A 82 10.72 -1.05 -12.73
N ARG A 83 10.82 -1.12 -14.06
CA ARG A 83 10.11 -0.25 -14.98
C ARG A 83 9.36 -1.12 -15.97
N TYR A 84 8.05 -0.98 -15.98
CA TYR A 84 7.17 -1.66 -16.91
C TYR A 84 6.36 -0.63 -17.68
N GLU A 85 6.21 -0.85 -18.97
CA GLU A 85 5.47 -0.01 -19.90
C GLU A 85 4.64 -0.93 -20.80
N ARG A 86 3.35 -0.64 -20.91
CA ARG A 86 2.39 -1.32 -21.78
C ARG A 86 1.73 -0.27 -22.65
N ILE A 87 1.85 -0.43 -23.97
CA ILE A 87 1.32 0.48 -24.97
C ILE A 87 0.32 -0.31 -25.82
N LEU A 88 -0.91 0.17 -25.81
CA LEU A 88 -2.02 -0.25 -26.67
C LEU A 88 -2.39 0.93 -27.59
N PRO A 89 -3.25 0.72 -28.61
CA PRO A 89 -3.61 1.79 -29.55
C PRO A 89 -4.35 2.96 -28.90
N ASP A 90 -4.99 2.70 -27.76
CA ASP A 90 -5.90 3.58 -27.03
C ASP A 90 -5.41 3.95 -25.62
N GLU A 91 -4.52 3.15 -25.04
CA GLU A 91 -3.99 3.39 -23.71
C GLU A 91 -2.47 3.14 -23.59
N THR A 92 -1.83 3.88 -22.70
CA THR A 92 -0.47 3.60 -22.24
C THR A 92 -0.48 3.48 -20.73
N VAL A 93 0.05 2.38 -20.22
CA VAL A 93 0.25 2.13 -18.79
C VAL A 93 1.74 2.05 -18.48
N ALA A 94 2.19 2.83 -17.51
CA ALA A 94 3.55 2.79 -16.99
C ALA A 94 3.53 2.45 -15.49
N ILE A 95 4.37 1.50 -15.07
CA ILE A 95 4.57 1.11 -13.68
C ILE A 95 6.05 1.23 -13.38
N ASN A 96 6.40 2.14 -12.47
CA ASN A 96 7.76 2.35 -12.01
C ASN A 96 7.83 2.06 -10.52
N VAL A 97 8.72 1.14 -10.13
CA VAL A 97 9.09 0.90 -8.75
C VAL A 97 10.56 1.25 -8.59
N ILE A 98 10.83 2.35 -7.88
CA ILE A 98 12.17 2.91 -7.69
C ILE A 98 12.64 2.56 -6.29
N ASN A 99 13.85 2.01 -6.20
CA ASN A 99 14.46 1.55 -4.95
C ASN A 99 13.47 0.69 -4.13
N GLY A 100 12.77 -0.24 -4.77
CA GLY A 100 11.88 -1.21 -4.12
C GLY A 100 10.62 -0.68 -3.42
N PHE A 101 10.53 0.61 -3.08
CA PHE A 101 9.50 1.15 -2.17
C PHE A 101 8.74 2.36 -2.73
N ARG A 102 9.32 3.11 -3.68
CA ARG A 102 8.62 4.21 -4.34
C ARG A 102 7.91 3.68 -5.57
N VAL A 103 6.58 3.75 -5.56
CA VAL A 103 5.74 3.19 -6.64
C VAL A 103 5.00 4.31 -7.35
N GLU A 104 5.10 4.30 -8.67
CA GLU A 104 4.40 5.23 -9.56
C GLU A 104 3.70 4.41 -10.63
N ILE A 105 2.39 4.54 -10.72
CA ILE A 105 1.56 3.89 -11.73
C ILE A 105 0.83 5.00 -12.48
N ASP A 106 0.95 5.01 -13.80
CA ASP A 106 0.29 5.96 -14.67
C ASP A 106 -0.47 5.21 -15.76
N ARG A 107 -1.72 5.61 -15.99
CA ARG A 107 -2.49 5.26 -17.17
C ARG A 107 -2.82 6.54 -17.92
N GLN A 108 -2.41 6.61 -19.17
CA GLN A 108 -2.82 7.63 -20.13
C GLN A 108 -3.77 7.00 -21.11
N CYS A 109 -4.89 7.68 -21.38
CA CYS A 109 -5.88 7.25 -22.35
C CYS A 109 -5.94 8.28 -23.48
N ASN A 110 -6.16 7.82 -24.70
CA ASN A 110 -6.38 8.70 -25.83
C ASN A 110 -7.77 9.36 -25.71
N ALA A 111 -7.89 10.61 -26.20
CA ALA A 111 -9.07 11.47 -26.00
C ALA A 111 -10.39 10.90 -26.53
N SER A 112 -10.35 9.82 -27.31
CA SER A 112 -11.51 9.14 -27.89
C SER A 112 -12.13 8.06 -26.99
N GLN A 113 -11.59 7.81 -25.79
CA GLN A 113 -12.10 6.77 -24.88
C GLN A 113 -12.77 7.30 -23.61
N GLU A 114 -13.68 6.47 -23.08
CA GLU A 114 -14.37 6.68 -21.80
C GLU A 114 -13.45 6.46 -20.58
N ALA A 115 -12.33 5.75 -20.74
CA ALA A 115 -11.41 5.48 -19.64
C ALA A 115 -10.69 6.76 -19.19
N ALA A 116 -10.83 7.10 -17.91
CA ALA A 116 -10.15 8.25 -17.33
C ALA A 116 -8.65 7.97 -17.14
N PRO A 117 -7.77 8.96 -17.37
CA PRO A 117 -6.36 8.85 -17.02
C PRO A 117 -6.20 8.70 -15.50
N VAL A 118 -5.19 7.94 -15.08
CA VAL A 118 -4.96 7.59 -13.67
C VAL A 118 -3.50 7.81 -13.32
N SER A 119 -3.26 8.35 -12.12
CA SER A 119 -1.93 8.43 -11.52
C SER A 119 -2.01 7.96 -10.06
N PHE A 120 -1.36 6.84 -9.75
CA PHE A 120 -1.12 6.41 -8.37
C PHE A 120 0.34 6.64 -7.97
N ARG A 121 0.55 7.18 -6.77
CA ARG A 121 1.87 7.47 -6.21
C ARG A 121 1.98 6.99 -4.77
N GLN A 122 3.08 6.32 -4.48
CA GLN A 122 3.49 5.89 -3.15
C GLN A 122 4.96 6.29 -2.94
N THR A 123 5.21 7.05 -1.88
CA THR A 123 6.57 7.38 -1.42
C THR A 123 6.72 6.96 0.03
N SER A 124 7.93 6.58 0.44
CA SER A 124 8.23 6.21 1.83
C SER A 124 7.85 7.35 2.79
N GLY A 125 7.15 7.00 3.87
CA GLY A 125 6.69 7.94 4.90
C GLY A 125 5.56 8.89 4.50
N ALA A 126 5.18 8.97 3.22
CA ALA A 126 4.11 9.84 2.73
C ALA A 126 2.81 9.06 2.52
N HIS A 127 1.67 9.74 2.55
CA HIS A 127 0.38 9.14 2.15
C HIS A 127 0.44 8.62 0.70
N VAL A 128 -0.31 7.56 0.41
CA VAL A 128 -0.58 7.17 -0.98
C VAL A 128 -1.54 8.18 -1.61
N VAL A 129 -1.39 8.42 -2.90
CA VAL A 129 -2.20 9.38 -3.66
C VAL A 129 -2.69 8.71 -4.93
N LEU A 130 -4.00 8.72 -5.15
CA LEU A 130 -4.65 8.30 -6.39
C LEU A 130 -5.29 9.53 -7.02
N ARG A 131 -5.01 9.75 -8.31
CA ARG A 131 -5.59 10.81 -9.12
C ARG A 131 -6.28 10.20 -10.32
N ILE A 132 -7.50 10.65 -10.60
CA ILE A 132 -8.34 10.15 -11.69
C ILE A 132 -8.86 11.35 -12.49
N GLY A 133 -8.79 11.28 -13.81
CA GLY A 133 -9.24 12.33 -14.72
C GLY A 133 -8.14 13.33 -15.11
N ALA A 134 -8.52 14.30 -15.96
CA ALA A 134 -7.65 15.35 -16.47
C ALA A 134 -8.22 16.75 -16.16
N ASP A 135 -7.32 17.73 -16.04
CA ASP A 135 -7.61 19.15 -15.89
C ASP A 135 -8.71 19.48 -14.88
N LYS A 136 -9.86 19.95 -15.36
CA LYS A 136 -10.98 20.46 -14.53
C LYS A 136 -11.78 19.36 -13.84
N ASN A 137 -11.63 18.11 -14.26
CA ASN A 137 -12.33 16.95 -13.70
C ASN A 137 -11.39 16.04 -12.89
N LEU A 138 -10.25 16.57 -12.44
CA LEU A 138 -9.27 15.82 -11.65
C LEU A 138 -9.81 15.54 -10.24
N GLN A 139 -10.11 14.27 -9.96
CA GLN A 139 -10.37 13.79 -8.61
C GLN A 139 -9.06 13.31 -7.98
N SER A 140 -8.84 13.66 -6.71
CA SER A 140 -7.62 13.29 -5.98
C SER A 140 -7.99 12.70 -4.62
N TYR A 141 -7.57 11.47 -4.41
CA TYR A 141 -7.78 10.71 -3.18
C TYR A 141 -6.44 10.51 -2.48
N ARG A 142 -6.42 10.67 -1.16
CA ARG A 142 -5.20 10.56 -0.34
C ARG A 142 -5.49 9.72 0.88
N ALA A 143 -4.65 8.73 1.14
CA ALA A 143 -4.82 7.82 2.27
C ALA A 143 -3.48 7.38 2.88
N PRO A 144 -3.43 6.96 4.17
CA PRO A 144 -2.18 6.52 4.81
C PRO A 144 -1.53 5.30 4.14
N SER A 145 -2.33 4.40 3.55
CA SER A 145 -1.86 3.22 2.82
C SER A 145 -2.86 2.82 1.73
N LEU A 146 -2.47 1.85 0.89
CA LEU A 146 -3.35 1.26 -0.12
C LEU A 146 -4.63 0.67 0.48
N TRP A 147 -4.55 -0.03 1.62
CA TRP A 147 -5.73 -0.58 2.28
C TRP A 147 -6.69 0.50 2.78
N HIS A 148 -6.18 1.60 3.33
CA HIS A 148 -7.00 2.74 3.72
C HIS A 148 -7.71 3.35 2.50
N LEU A 149 -7.02 3.43 1.36
CA LEU A 149 -7.59 3.96 0.13
C LEU A 149 -8.72 3.06 -0.40
N ILE A 150 -8.48 1.75 -0.49
CA ILE A 150 -9.46 0.77 -0.98
C ILE A 150 -10.70 0.76 -0.10
N LEU A 151 -10.55 0.81 1.22
CA LEU A 151 -11.69 0.81 2.15
C LEU A 151 -12.46 2.15 2.15
N ALA A 152 -11.77 3.27 1.89
CA ALA A 152 -12.40 4.59 1.87
C ALA A 152 -13.11 4.90 0.55
N GLU A 153 -12.57 4.45 -0.57
CA GLU A 153 -12.99 4.80 -1.93
C GLU A 153 -13.06 3.54 -2.82
N PRO A 154 -13.89 2.54 -2.45
CA PRO A 154 -13.88 1.23 -3.10
C PRO A 154 -14.19 1.31 -4.59
N GLU A 155 -15.23 2.05 -4.99
CA GLU A 155 -15.65 2.19 -6.40
C GLU A 155 -14.53 2.79 -7.28
N ALA A 156 -13.86 3.84 -6.79
CA ALA A 156 -12.76 4.48 -7.49
C ALA A 156 -11.55 3.52 -7.61
N CYS A 157 -11.26 2.76 -6.57
CA CYS A 157 -10.19 1.77 -6.58
C CYS A 157 -10.49 0.60 -7.53
N GLU A 158 -11.67 0.00 -7.43
CA GLU A 158 -12.12 -1.13 -8.26
C GLU A 158 -12.13 -0.77 -9.74
N THR A 159 -12.65 0.40 -10.09
CA THR A 159 -12.77 0.83 -11.49
C THR A 159 -11.41 1.22 -12.09
N HIS A 160 -10.54 1.87 -11.31
CA HIS A 160 -9.38 2.56 -11.88
C HIS A 160 -8.01 2.05 -11.40
N LEU A 161 -7.88 1.62 -10.14
CA LEU A 161 -6.59 1.25 -9.55
C LEU A 161 -6.33 -0.26 -9.57
N LEU A 162 -7.29 -1.08 -9.10
CA LEU A 162 -7.13 -2.52 -8.99
C LEU A 162 -6.80 -3.21 -10.33
N PRO A 163 -7.36 -2.80 -11.49
CA PRO A 163 -6.97 -3.34 -12.78
C PRO A 163 -5.48 -3.13 -13.09
N LEU A 164 -4.92 -1.99 -12.69
CA LEU A 164 -3.50 -1.67 -12.88
C LEU A 164 -2.61 -2.46 -11.92
N LEU A 165 -3.07 -2.69 -10.68
CA LEU A 165 -2.37 -3.54 -9.73
C LEU A 165 -2.38 -5.02 -10.15
N ASN A 166 -3.46 -5.47 -10.80
CA ASN A 166 -3.55 -6.81 -11.38
C ASN A 166 -2.51 -7.04 -12.50
N LEU A 167 -2.05 -5.99 -13.18
CA LEU A 167 -0.92 -6.10 -14.13
C LEU A 167 0.39 -6.44 -13.40
N MET A 168 0.54 -6.06 -12.13
CA MET A 168 1.75 -6.35 -11.34
C MET A 168 1.71 -7.75 -10.77
N GLN A 169 0.60 -8.11 -10.13
CA GLN A 169 0.43 -9.38 -9.46
C GLN A 169 -1.04 -9.84 -9.48
N PRO A 170 -1.44 -10.63 -10.50
CA PRO A 170 -2.80 -11.15 -10.61
C PRO A 170 -3.24 -12.02 -9.42
N SER A 171 -2.29 -12.62 -8.70
CA SER A 171 -2.59 -13.52 -7.59
C SER A 171 -3.10 -12.81 -6.32
N TRP A 172 -3.07 -11.47 -6.27
CA TRP A 172 -3.52 -10.73 -5.09
C TRP A 172 -5.01 -10.89 -4.79
N GLN A 173 -5.85 -11.15 -5.82
CA GLN A 173 -7.29 -11.39 -5.66
C GLN A 173 -7.94 -10.38 -4.70
N PHE A 174 -7.76 -9.07 -4.95
CA PHE A 174 -8.10 -7.99 -4.01
C PHE A 174 -9.51 -8.09 -3.45
N ASP A 175 -10.50 -8.41 -4.27
CA ASP A 175 -11.90 -8.51 -3.83
C ASP A 175 -12.05 -9.52 -2.67
N ARG A 176 -11.42 -10.69 -2.80
CA ARG A 176 -11.42 -11.71 -1.74
C ARG A 176 -10.61 -11.27 -0.53
N LEU A 177 -9.46 -10.63 -0.76
CA LEU A 177 -8.59 -10.17 0.31
C LEU A 177 -9.27 -9.08 1.16
N VAL A 178 -9.99 -8.15 0.53
CA VAL A 178 -10.77 -7.09 1.20
C VAL A 178 -11.95 -7.67 1.96
N ALA A 179 -12.71 -8.60 1.35
CA ALA A 179 -13.82 -9.26 2.03
C ALA A 179 -13.34 -10.02 3.28
N ASN A 180 -12.32 -10.88 3.13
CA ASN A 180 -11.76 -11.64 4.25
C ASN A 180 -11.17 -10.73 5.33
N ALA A 181 -10.47 -9.66 4.95
CA ALA A 181 -9.93 -8.70 5.91
C ALA A 181 -11.04 -7.95 6.66
N THR A 182 -12.17 -7.68 6.01
CA THR A 182 -13.34 -7.04 6.65
C THR A 182 -13.99 -7.96 7.67
N ASP A 183 -14.22 -9.21 7.32
CA ASP A 183 -14.77 -10.22 8.24
C ASP A 183 -13.88 -10.40 9.47
N GLU A 184 -12.57 -10.50 9.23
CA GLU A 184 -11.58 -10.67 10.26
C GLU A 184 -11.45 -9.42 11.15
N LEU A 185 -11.53 -8.23 10.56
CA LEU A 185 -11.55 -6.97 11.32
C LEU A 185 -12.77 -6.90 12.25
N ILE A 186 -13.95 -7.30 11.77
CA ILE A 186 -15.17 -7.38 12.59
C ILE A 186 -14.99 -8.38 13.72
N ARG A 187 -14.39 -9.55 13.44
CA ARG A 187 -14.10 -10.58 14.43
C ARG A 187 -13.16 -10.07 15.53
N GLU A 188 -12.05 -9.44 15.15
CA GLU A 188 -11.08 -8.88 16.09
C GLU A 188 -11.66 -7.73 16.92
N ALA A 189 -12.46 -6.86 16.29
CA ALA A 189 -13.13 -5.77 16.98
C ALA A 189 -14.20 -6.23 17.98
N ALA A 190 -14.84 -7.39 17.74
CA ALA A 190 -15.81 -7.95 18.68
C ALA A 190 -15.17 -8.30 20.03
N SER A 191 -13.88 -8.67 20.02
CA SER A 191 -13.06 -8.92 21.21
C SER A 191 -12.27 -7.72 21.74
N SER A 192 -12.22 -6.59 21.02
CA SER A 192 -11.46 -5.43 21.49
C SER A 192 -12.12 -4.74 22.68
N ASP A 193 -11.33 -4.47 23.71
CA ASP A 193 -11.68 -3.71 24.92
C ASP A 193 -11.06 -2.31 24.94
N PHE A 194 -10.32 -1.93 23.88
CA PHE A 194 -9.55 -0.68 23.76
C PHE A 194 -8.45 -0.46 24.83
N GLU A 195 -8.11 -1.45 25.66
CA GLU A 195 -7.03 -1.35 26.66
C GLU A 195 -5.66 -1.20 26.02
N LEU A 196 -5.50 -1.72 24.79
CA LEU A 196 -4.29 -1.60 23.99
C LEU A 196 -3.86 -0.13 23.82
N ARG A 197 -4.83 0.76 23.56
CA ARG A 197 -4.57 2.20 23.39
C ARG A 197 -4.04 2.85 24.67
N HIS A 198 -4.65 2.51 25.81
CA HIS A 198 -4.25 3.05 27.11
C HIS A 198 -2.87 2.57 27.51
N THR A 199 -2.62 1.27 27.35
CA THR A 199 -1.33 0.63 27.61
C THR A 199 -0.24 1.26 26.75
N THR A 200 -0.50 1.43 25.45
CA THR A 200 0.44 2.08 24.50
C THR A 200 0.83 3.49 24.95
N ARG A 201 -0.14 4.33 25.36
CA ARG A 201 0.13 5.70 25.84
C ARG A 201 0.98 5.74 27.10
N LYS A 202 0.73 4.83 28.05
CA LYS A 202 1.55 4.70 29.27
C LYS A 202 2.99 4.37 28.92
N LEU A 203 3.21 3.45 27.98
CA LEU A 203 4.56 3.05 27.54
C LEU A 203 5.27 4.18 26.79
N ILE A 204 4.59 4.89 25.90
CA ILE A 204 5.16 6.08 25.22
C ILE A 204 5.59 7.13 26.24
N THR A 205 4.82 7.31 27.31
CA THR A 205 5.18 8.23 28.41
C THR A 205 6.42 7.75 29.15
N ARG A 206 6.53 6.44 29.43
CA ARG A 206 7.72 5.83 30.05
C ARG A 206 8.99 6.00 29.20
N LEU A 207 8.88 6.12 27.87
CA LEU A 207 10.02 6.46 27.01
C LEU A 207 10.62 7.86 27.30
N LYS A 208 9.92 8.75 28.02
CA LYS A 208 10.46 10.04 28.51
C LYS A 208 11.32 9.91 29.78
N SER A 209 11.36 8.75 30.42
CA SER A 209 12.11 8.54 31.68
C SER A 209 13.57 8.92 31.53
N SER A 210 14.20 9.47 32.58
CA SER A 210 15.65 9.72 32.62
C SER A 210 16.45 8.42 32.75
N ASP A 211 15.86 7.36 33.32
CA ASP A 211 16.48 6.05 33.45
C ASP A 211 16.48 5.28 32.12
N PHE A 212 17.67 4.87 31.68
CA PHE A 212 17.87 4.07 30.47
C PHE A 212 17.14 2.73 30.53
N THR A 213 17.16 2.06 31.69
CA THR A 213 16.56 0.73 31.86
C THR A 213 15.05 0.81 31.67
N ALA A 214 14.40 1.79 32.30
CA ALA A 214 12.97 2.05 32.13
C ALA A 214 12.59 2.32 30.66
N ARG A 215 13.39 3.10 29.91
CA ARG A 215 13.14 3.35 28.49
C ARG A 215 13.27 2.08 27.64
N GLN A 216 14.30 1.27 27.90
CA GLN A 216 14.52 0.03 27.18
C GLN A 216 13.41 -0.99 27.43
N GLN A 217 12.96 -1.12 28.68
CA GLN A 217 11.83 -1.98 29.02
C GLN A 217 10.55 -1.53 28.33
N ALA A 218 10.25 -0.22 28.33
CA ALA A 218 9.09 0.32 27.63
C ALA A 218 9.13 0.06 26.11
N GLU A 219 10.31 0.13 25.48
CA GLU A 219 10.48 -0.22 24.06
C GLU A 219 10.22 -1.70 23.78
N VAL A 220 10.73 -2.60 24.63
CA VAL A 220 10.50 -4.05 24.52
C VAL A 220 9.02 -4.38 24.75
N GLU A 221 8.39 -3.79 25.76
CA GLU A 221 6.97 -3.92 26.04
C GLU A 221 6.13 -3.43 24.85
N LEU A 222 6.46 -2.28 24.24
CA LEU A 222 5.79 -1.80 23.02
C LEU A 222 5.92 -2.79 21.85
N CYS A 223 7.10 -3.38 21.64
CA CYS A 223 7.27 -4.39 20.60
C CYS A 223 6.41 -5.65 20.88
N SER A 224 6.24 -6.02 22.15
CA SER A 224 5.45 -7.20 22.53
C SER A 224 3.94 -7.03 22.33
N LEU A 225 3.45 -5.78 22.24
CA LEU A 225 2.04 -5.49 21.95
C LEU A 225 1.65 -5.77 20.48
N GLY A 226 2.61 -6.03 19.60
CA GLY A 226 2.35 -6.43 18.22
C GLY A 226 1.90 -5.28 17.31
N VAL A 227 1.36 -5.62 16.14
CA VAL A 227 1.10 -4.67 15.05
C VAL A 227 -0.08 -3.73 15.29
N GLY A 228 -0.99 -4.08 16.21
CA GLY A 228 -2.19 -3.27 16.51
C GLY A 228 -1.90 -1.92 17.15
N ILE A 229 -0.67 -1.68 17.65
CA ILE A 229 -0.29 -0.36 18.16
C ILE A 229 0.14 0.62 17.06
N LEU A 230 0.41 0.14 15.85
CA LEU A 230 0.94 0.99 14.77
C LEU A 230 0.05 2.18 14.43
N PRO A 231 -1.29 2.07 14.33
CA PRO A 231 -2.15 3.23 14.10
C PRO A 231 -2.03 4.30 15.21
N HIS A 232 -1.77 3.89 16.45
CA HIS A 232 -1.53 4.82 17.54
C HIS A 232 -0.19 5.52 17.42
N LEU A 233 0.87 4.77 17.07
CA LEU A 233 2.20 5.34 16.86
C LEU A 233 2.20 6.32 15.69
N ASP A 234 1.52 6.00 14.59
CA ASP A 234 1.53 6.82 13.36
C ASP A 234 0.77 8.15 13.50
N ARG A 235 -0.04 8.31 14.56
CA ARG A 235 -0.74 9.56 14.88
C ARG A 235 0.00 10.48 15.86
N LEU A 236 1.12 10.03 16.42
CA LEU A 236 1.89 10.85 17.34
C LEU A 236 2.49 12.04 16.60
N SER A 237 2.25 13.25 17.10
CA SER A 237 2.90 14.45 16.56
C SER A 237 4.39 14.42 16.86
N GLU A 238 5.22 14.53 15.83
CA GLU A 238 6.67 14.59 15.99
C GLU A 238 7.10 15.76 16.88
N THR A 239 6.35 16.87 16.86
CA THR A 239 6.69 18.06 17.67
C THR A 239 6.48 17.86 19.17
N GLU A 240 5.70 16.86 19.58
CA GLU A 240 5.39 16.58 20.99
C GLU A 240 6.34 15.55 21.64
N LEU A 241 7.16 14.91 20.80
CA LEU A 241 8.10 13.86 21.18
C LEU A 241 9.52 14.40 21.31
N THR A 242 10.26 13.94 22.31
CA THR A 242 11.71 14.20 22.35
C THR A 242 12.42 13.43 21.24
N ARG A 243 13.61 13.87 20.81
CA ARG A 243 14.41 13.17 19.79
C ARG A 243 14.67 11.70 20.14
N GLU A 244 14.90 11.39 21.41
CA GLU A 244 15.10 10.01 21.88
C GLU A 244 13.81 9.18 21.75
N GLN A 245 12.65 9.74 22.12
CA GLN A 245 11.37 9.06 21.92
C GLN A 245 11.10 8.80 20.44
N GLN A 246 11.30 9.80 19.59
CA GLN A 246 11.14 9.67 18.13
C GLN A 246 11.99 8.50 17.60
N ARG A 247 13.28 8.45 17.96
CA ARG A 247 14.20 7.38 17.55
C ARG A 247 13.73 5.99 18.00
N ARG A 248 13.28 5.85 19.25
CA ARG A 248 12.80 4.56 19.78
C ARG A 248 11.48 4.14 19.16
N ILE A 249 10.54 5.07 19.01
CA ILE A 249 9.27 4.80 18.33
C ILE A 249 9.53 4.36 16.89
N GLU A 250 10.47 4.99 16.19
CA GLU A 250 10.84 4.56 14.84
C GLU A 250 11.46 3.15 14.83
N THR A 251 12.25 2.81 15.83
CA THR A 251 12.79 1.46 16.02
C THR A 251 11.68 0.44 16.26
N VAL A 252 10.69 0.77 17.09
CA VAL A 252 9.49 -0.05 17.33
C VAL A 252 8.69 -0.23 16.04
N ARG A 253 8.39 0.85 15.30
CA ARG A 253 7.69 0.79 14.01
C ARG A 253 8.40 -0.14 13.03
N HIS A 254 9.72 0.01 12.90
CA HIS A 254 10.52 -0.82 11.98
C HIS A 254 10.46 -2.31 12.35
N ARG A 255 10.57 -2.65 13.64
CA ARG A 255 10.48 -4.04 14.13
C ARG A 255 9.10 -4.64 13.91
N LEU A 256 8.03 -3.88 14.20
CA LEU A 256 6.66 -4.36 14.07
C LEU A 256 6.22 -4.55 12.62
N ARG A 257 6.61 -3.64 11.72
CA ARG A 257 6.25 -3.75 10.30
C ARG A 257 6.86 -4.99 9.65
N GLY A 258 8.11 -5.32 9.95
CA GLY A 258 8.76 -6.48 9.33
C GLY A 258 8.75 -6.41 7.79
N ARG A 259 8.81 -7.56 7.12
CA ARG A 259 8.74 -7.67 5.65
C ARG A 259 7.74 -8.73 5.17
N GLU A 260 6.89 -9.20 6.07
CA GLU A 260 5.88 -10.19 5.76
C GLU A 260 4.77 -9.54 4.94
N ALA A 261 4.30 -10.24 3.92
CA ALA A 261 3.18 -9.80 3.11
C ALA A 261 1.90 -9.72 3.96
N ASP A 262 1.02 -8.80 3.61
CA ASP A 262 -0.26 -8.62 4.28
C ASP A 262 -1.15 -9.85 4.09
N SER A 263 -1.71 -10.33 5.19
CA SER A 263 -2.78 -11.34 5.24
C SER A 263 -4.03 -10.72 5.88
N PRO A 264 -5.24 -11.28 5.68
CA PRO A 264 -6.45 -10.82 6.35
C PRO A 264 -6.29 -10.65 7.87
N GLU A 265 -5.69 -11.63 8.54
CA GLU A 265 -5.46 -11.67 9.98
C GLU A 265 -4.52 -10.55 10.42
N ARG A 266 -3.40 -10.37 9.70
CA ARG A 266 -2.45 -9.30 9.98
C ARG A 266 -3.06 -7.92 9.77
N LEU A 267 -3.86 -7.75 8.71
CA LEU A 267 -4.57 -6.50 8.42
C LEU A 267 -5.60 -6.17 9.48
N ALA A 268 -6.38 -7.16 9.92
CA ALA A 268 -7.36 -6.98 10.99
C ALA A 268 -6.68 -6.54 12.29
N LEU A 269 -5.62 -7.24 12.72
CA LEU A 269 -4.85 -6.88 13.90
C LEU A 269 -4.26 -5.47 13.80
N TRP A 270 -3.79 -5.07 12.62
CA TRP A 270 -3.26 -3.74 12.40
C TRP A 270 -4.33 -2.65 12.43
N LEU A 271 -5.46 -2.87 11.75
CA LEU A 271 -6.47 -1.84 11.48
C LEU A 271 -7.59 -1.78 12.52
N VAL A 272 -7.70 -2.74 13.44
CA VAL A 272 -8.77 -2.80 14.46
C VAL A 272 -8.83 -1.54 15.33
N GLU A 273 -7.67 -0.95 15.61
CA GLU A 273 -7.56 0.30 16.37
C GLU A 273 -7.54 1.57 15.50
N ASP A 274 -7.62 1.42 14.17
CA ASP A 274 -7.63 2.54 13.23
C ASP A 274 -9.05 3.07 13.00
N GLU A 275 -9.36 4.14 13.70
CA GLU A 275 -10.60 4.89 13.56
C GLU A 275 -10.89 5.41 12.14
N HIS A 276 -9.89 5.67 11.30
CA HIS A 276 -10.17 6.08 9.92
C HIS A 276 -10.81 4.94 9.12
N VAL A 277 -10.39 3.69 9.37
CA VAL A 277 -10.97 2.51 8.73
C VAL A 277 -12.43 2.35 9.15
N TRP A 278 -12.71 2.43 10.44
CA TRP A 278 -14.09 2.31 10.93
C TRP A 278 -15.01 3.43 10.46
N LEU A 279 -14.49 4.65 10.32
CA LEU A 279 -15.24 5.76 9.73
C LEU A 279 -15.56 5.52 8.24
N SER A 280 -14.65 4.89 7.50
CA SER A 280 -14.93 4.47 6.12
C SER A 280 -15.98 3.36 6.05
N MET A 281 -15.95 2.41 6.98
CA MET A 281 -16.92 1.31 7.05
C MET A 281 -18.37 1.75 7.35
N LEU A 282 -18.59 2.96 7.88
CA LEU A 282 -19.94 3.53 7.97
C LEU A 282 -20.58 3.74 6.60
N GLY A 283 -19.78 3.93 5.54
CA GLY A 283 -20.26 4.07 4.17
C GLY A 283 -20.50 2.74 3.44
N HIS A 284 -20.14 1.60 4.05
CA HIS A 284 -20.16 0.28 3.40
C HIS A 284 -21.54 -0.10 2.87
N GLU A 285 -21.62 -0.90 1.81
CA GLU A 285 -22.90 -1.30 1.17
C GLU A 285 -23.72 -2.25 2.04
N GLU A 286 -23.04 -3.13 2.77
CA GLU A 286 -23.68 -4.09 3.67
C GLU A 286 -24.10 -3.45 5.01
N LEU A 287 -25.37 -3.65 5.38
CA LEU A 287 -25.94 -3.13 6.63
C LEU A 287 -25.23 -3.66 7.88
N ALA A 288 -24.84 -4.95 7.88
CA ALA A 288 -24.19 -5.58 9.02
C ALA A 288 -22.86 -4.87 9.37
N VAL A 289 -22.04 -4.62 8.35
CA VAL A 289 -20.77 -3.89 8.47
C VAL A 289 -20.99 -2.48 9.04
N ARG A 290 -21.97 -1.74 8.50
CA ARG A 290 -22.29 -0.38 8.99
C ARG A 290 -22.71 -0.37 10.46
N ARG A 291 -23.60 -1.27 10.86
CA ARG A 291 -24.06 -1.39 12.25
C ARG A 291 -22.91 -1.72 13.19
N PHE A 292 -22.04 -2.62 12.76
CA PHE A 292 -20.88 -3.01 13.55
C PHE A 292 -19.90 -1.85 13.70
N ALA A 293 -19.55 -1.17 12.60
CA ALA A 293 -18.67 0.01 12.62
C ALA A 293 -19.22 1.13 13.53
N ALA A 294 -20.52 1.42 13.46
CA ALA A 294 -21.17 2.42 14.33
C ALA A 294 -21.09 2.01 15.81
N THR A 295 -21.31 0.72 16.11
CA THR A 295 -21.20 0.18 17.47
C THR A 295 -19.76 0.29 17.99
N HIS A 296 -18.78 -0.12 17.18
CA HIS A 296 -17.37 -0.07 17.54
C HIS A 296 -16.88 1.36 17.79
N LEU A 297 -17.21 2.30 16.90
CA LEU A 297 -16.92 3.72 17.09
C LEU A 297 -17.62 4.28 18.34
N THR A 298 -18.87 3.90 18.61
CA THR A 298 -19.59 4.33 19.82
C THR A 298 -18.95 3.78 21.10
N LYS A 299 -18.38 2.56 21.09
CA LYS A 299 -17.60 2.07 22.24
C LYS A 299 -16.30 2.87 22.42
N ARG A 300 -15.67 3.27 21.31
CA ARG A 300 -14.42 4.04 21.31
C ARG A 300 -14.60 5.47 21.79
N TYR A 301 -15.74 6.10 21.50
CA TYR A 301 -16.04 7.47 21.94
C TYR A 301 -17.04 7.49 23.10
N THR A 302 -16.77 8.32 24.10
CA THR A 302 -17.68 8.48 25.24
C THR A 302 -19.05 9.09 24.86
N LYS A 303 -19.16 9.74 23.70
CA LYS A 303 -20.39 10.35 23.19
C LYS A 303 -21.03 9.42 22.16
N SER A 304 -22.34 9.23 22.25
CA SER A 304 -23.13 8.53 21.24
C SER A 304 -22.89 9.14 19.84
N LEU A 305 -22.68 8.27 18.86
CA LEU A 305 -22.50 8.64 17.46
C LEU A 305 -23.87 8.86 16.82
N ASP A 306 -24.13 10.06 16.32
CA ASP A 306 -25.35 10.38 15.56
C ASP A 306 -25.22 9.83 14.12
N PHE A 307 -25.45 8.53 13.97
CA PHE A 307 -25.35 7.80 12.70
C PHE A 307 -26.51 6.83 12.53
N ASP A 308 -27.21 6.92 11.39
CA ASP A 308 -28.28 5.99 11.02
C ASP A 308 -27.77 4.98 9.96
N PRO A 309 -27.58 3.70 10.32
CA PRO A 309 -27.12 2.69 9.37
C PRO A 309 -28.17 2.33 8.30
N HIS A 310 -29.44 2.71 8.46
CA HIS A 310 -30.52 2.45 7.52
C HIS A 310 -30.77 3.61 6.54
N GLY A 311 -30.18 4.78 6.76
CA GLY A 311 -30.30 5.92 5.86
C GLY A 311 -29.86 5.60 4.44
N THR A 312 -30.34 6.36 3.47
CA THR A 312 -29.94 6.24 2.05
C THR A 312 -28.44 6.49 1.86
N PRO A 313 -27.81 6.05 0.75
CA PRO A 313 -26.38 6.28 0.51
C PRO A 313 -25.97 7.77 0.65
N SER A 314 -26.78 8.70 0.14
CA SER A 314 -26.51 10.14 0.22
C SER A 314 -26.59 10.66 1.67
N GLU A 315 -27.62 10.26 2.43
CA GLU A 315 -27.76 10.63 3.84
C GLU A 315 -26.58 10.09 4.67
N ARG A 316 -26.19 8.84 4.45
CA ARG A 316 -25.04 8.24 5.13
C ARG A 316 -23.75 8.98 4.80
N GLN A 317 -23.52 9.34 3.54
CA GLN A 317 -22.34 10.11 3.14
C GLN A 317 -22.28 11.47 3.85
N GLN A 318 -23.42 12.17 3.98
CA GLN A 318 -23.51 13.42 4.73
C GLN A 318 -23.25 13.23 6.23
N GLN A 319 -23.81 12.18 6.84
CA GLN A 319 -23.56 11.83 8.24
C GLN A 319 -22.08 11.51 8.49
N VAL A 320 -21.46 10.68 7.63
CA VAL A 320 -20.03 10.34 7.72
C VAL A 320 -19.15 11.57 7.58
N ALA A 321 -19.45 12.46 6.63
CA ALA A 321 -18.71 13.72 6.47
C ALA A 321 -18.78 14.60 7.73
N ARG A 322 -19.96 14.70 8.36
CA ARG A 322 -20.16 15.43 9.62
C ARG A 322 -19.37 14.81 10.77
N ILE A 323 -19.48 13.49 10.94
CA ILE A 323 -18.75 12.74 11.96
C ILE A 323 -17.23 12.90 11.79
N ARG A 324 -16.72 12.79 10.56
CA ARG A 324 -15.31 12.98 10.26
C ARG A 324 -14.85 14.38 10.66
N ALA A 325 -15.64 15.42 10.38
CA ALA A 325 -15.32 16.78 10.80
C ALA A 325 -15.25 16.92 12.32
N ASP A 326 -16.21 16.34 13.06
CA ASP A 326 -16.24 16.38 14.52
C ASP A 326 -15.09 15.62 15.17
N VAL A 327 -14.67 14.51 14.56
CA VAL A 327 -13.56 13.67 15.01
C VAL A 327 -12.20 14.34 14.76
N LEU A 328 -12.01 14.96 13.59
CA LEU A 328 -10.76 15.63 13.22
C LEU A 328 -10.49 16.91 14.02
N LEU A 329 -11.51 17.47 14.67
CA LEU A 329 -11.38 18.66 15.54
C LEU A 329 -10.88 18.34 16.96
N ARG A 330 -10.56 17.08 17.29
CA ARG A 330 -10.11 16.63 18.61
C ARG A 330 -8.62 16.31 18.66
#